data_AF-A0A960V7G4-F1
#
_entry.id   AF-A0A960V7G4-F1
#
_cell.length_a   1.000
_cell.length_b   1.000
_cell.length_c   1.000
_cell.angle_alpha   90.00
_cell.angle_beta   90.00
_cell.angle_gamma   90.00
#
_symmetry.space_group_name_H-M   'P 1'
#
loop_
_entity.id
_entity.type
_entity.pdbx_description
1 polymer ?
#
loop_
_entity_poly.entity_id
_entity_poly.type
_entity_poly.pdbx_seq_one_letter_code
_entity_poly.pdbx_strand_id
1 'polypeptide(L)'
;MKNRLWLLMSLLVSLTLITPLFAQTGDEAAEEEAVSPGEESTDTTTETTTTTTSTATETASASAKLWKNEKTNTIYANSAQKFALSASDDLSNVDYIEYRIDDGNFQKYTGPLNVPDEGAHTIVYRAVDKAGNVEVDRVYNVIIDNSQPEIQIIPAKPFVNQNGRTYTSPGNTFTIRATDKYSGLKPAGIKYSVNGTALKSYNGTDAIKLTENGSQLIQYEAEDNLGNKASGTVLVNVDGEKPRVEIKPTNPLMHVGDKIYARRSTGFVVKGEDSGSAVDQILIKIDGSDEWQAFSDTIYFDEEKSHKIEAKAVDYVGNESETVTLEFFVDDNPPTTELKPVQ
;
A
#
# COMPACT_ATOMS: atom_id res chain seq x y z
N MET A 1 -34.25 -9.92 -37.35
CA MET A 1 -34.39 -11.37 -37.04
C MET A 1 -33.04 -11.82 -36.51
N LYS A 2 -32.81 -12.29 -35.29
CA LYS A 2 -33.65 -12.83 -34.21
C LYS A 2 -33.10 -12.34 -32.85
N ASN A 3 -34.00 -11.96 -31.96
CA ASN A 3 -33.78 -11.84 -30.51
C ASN A 3 -33.44 -13.20 -29.90
N ARG A 4 -32.62 -13.23 -28.84
CA ARG A 4 -32.87 -14.10 -27.67
C ARG A 4 -32.41 -13.45 -26.35
N LEU A 5 -33.30 -13.63 -25.38
CA LEU A 5 -33.46 -13.07 -24.04
C LEU A 5 -33.23 -14.20 -23.02
N TRP A 6 -32.44 -14.01 -21.96
CA TRP A 6 -32.40 -14.85 -20.74
C TRP A 6 -31.92 -13.96 -19.58
N LEU A 7 -32.79 -13.37 -18.76
CA LEU A 7 -33.42 -13.84 -17.50
C LEU A 7 -32.44 -14.14 -16.36
N LEU A 8 -32.51 -13.29 -15.32
CA LEU A 8 -31.85 -13.42 -14.02
C LEU A 8 -32.32 -14.67 -13.26
N MET A 9 -31.41 -15.30 -12.50
CA MET A 9 -31.77 -16.11 -11.34
C MET A 9 -30.82 -15.80 -10.18
N SER A 10 -31.41 -15.26 -9.11
CA SER A 10 -30.81 -15.01 -7.80
C SER A 10 -30.63 -16.34 -7.06
N LEU A 11 -29.45 -16.57 -6.46
CA LEU A 11 -29.25 -17.64 -5.51
C LEU A 11 -28.57 -17.08 -4.25
N LEU A 12 -29.36 -16.91 -3.19
CA LEU A 12 -28.90 -16.80 -1.81
C LEU A 12 -28.23 -18.12 -1.42
N VAL A 13 -27.02 -18.05 -0.84
CA VAL A 13 -26.46 -19.16 -0.06
C VAL A 13 -26.20 -18.67 1.36
N SER A 14 -26.92 -19.28 2.29
CA SER A 14 -26.82 -19.10 3.73
C SER A 14 -25.54 -19.72 4.27
N LEU A 15 -24.75 -18.95 5.02
CA LEU A 15 -23.54 -19.41 5.71
C LEU A 15 -23.91 -19.96 7.10
N THR A 16 -23.92 -21.28 7.26
CA THR A 16 -24.01 -21.94 8.57
C THR A 16 -22.63 -22.04 9.21
N LEU A 17 -22.46 -21.45 10.40
CA LEU A 17 -21.29 -21.60 11.27
C LEU A 17 -21.23 -23.03 11.84
N ILE A 18 -20.10 -23.71 11.65
CA ILE A 18 -19.76 -24.95 12.36
C ILE A 18 -18.74 -24.60 13.44
N THR A 19 -19.09 -24.83 14.70
CA THR A 19 -18.19 -24.80 15.86
C THR A 19 -17.47 -26.15 15.98
N PRO A 20 -16.17 -26.20 16.34
CA PRO A 20 -15.52 -27.47 16.63
C PRO A 20 -15.82 -27.94 18.06
N LEU A 21 -16.07 -29.24 18.16
CA LEU A 21 -16.37 -30.00 19.37
C LEU A 21 -15.07 -30.53 19.98
N PHE A 22 -14.85 -30.27 21.27
CA PHE A 22 -13.77 -30.88 22.07
C PHE A 22 -14.05 -32.37 22.31
N ALA A 23 -13.04 -33.22 22.13
CA ALA A 23 -13.01 -34.58 22.68
C ALA A 23 -11.62 -34.85 23.28
N GLN A 24 -11.62 -35.43 24.49
CA GLN A 24 -10.46 -35.87 25.26
C GLN A 24 -10.58 -37.38 25.54
N THR A 25 -9.42 -38.01 25.83
CA THR A 25 -9.09 -39.42 26.18
C THR A 25 -8.37 -40.14 25.04
N GLY A 26 -7.27 -40.88 25.21
CA GLY A 26 -6.39 -41.19 26.33
C GLY A 26 -5.32 -42.21 25.84
N ASP A 27 -4.07 -42.01 26.27
CA ASP A 27 -2.91 -42.91 26.42
C ASP A 27 -2.68 -44.14 25.47
N GLU A 28 -1.54 -44.16 24.76
CA GLU A 28 -0.47 -45.17 24.90
C GLU A 28 0.76 -44.81 24.02
N ALA A 29 1.97 -45.18 24.50
CA ALA A 29 3.28 -44.78 23.98
C ALA A 29 3.91 -45.80 23.01
N ALA A 30 4.67 -45.30 22.01
CA ALA A 30 5.86 -45.94 21.42
C ALA A 30 6.64 -44.97 20.51
N GLU A 31 7.94 -45.24 20.37
CA GLU A 31 9.06 -44.37 19.97
C GLU A 31 9.22 -44.02 18.47
N GLU A 32 9.96 -42.92 18.27
CA GLU A 32 10.79 -42.44 17.13
C GLU A 32 10.42 -42.73 15.66
N GLU A 33 10.35 -41.66 14.86
CA GLU A 33 11.25 -41.38 13.72
C GLU A 33 10.87 -40.04 13.03
N ALA A 34 11.87 -39.35 12.49
CA ALA A 34 11.75 -38.04 11.85
C ALA A 34 11.20 -38.15 10.41
N VAL A 35 10.66 -37.03 9.86
CA VAL A 35 10.80 -36.54 8.45
C VAL A 35 9.80 -35.40 8.17
N SER A 36 10.28 -34.39 7.46
CA SER A 36 9.57 -33.23 6.85
C SER A 36 9.76 -33.32 5.32
N PRO A 37 9.16 -32.49 4.45
CA PRO A 37 7.77 -32.03 4.25
C PRO A 37 7.25 -32.43 2.83
N GLY A 38 6.02 -32.07 2.46
CA GLY A 38 5.49 -32.28 1.10
C GLY A 38 4.43 -31.25 0.69
N GLU A 39 4.62 -30.72 -0.52
CA GLU A 39 3.93 -29.66 -1.28
C GLU A 39 2.41 -29.92 -1.42
N GLU A 40 1.52 -28.97 -1.72
CA GLU A 40 1.43 -28.16 -2.94
C GLU A 40 0.11 -27.35 -2.81
N SER A 41 0.05 -26.11 -3.30
CA SER A 41 -1.10 -25.64 -4.07
C SER A 41 -0.85 -24.22 -4.59
N THR A 42 -0.85 -24.14 -5.90
CA THR A 42 -0.94 -22.95 -6.74
C THR A 42 -2.07 -22.02 -6.29
N ASP A 43 -1.82 -20.71 -6.23
CA ASP A 43 -2.88 -19.75 -6.46
C ASP A 43 -2.40 -18.49 -7.20
N THR A 44 -3.15 -18.15 -8.23
CA THR A 44 -2.93 -17.04 -9.16
C THR A 44 -3.41 -15.77 -8.48
N THR A 45 -2.51 -14.81 -8.20
CA THR A 45 -2.91 -13.54 -7.57
C THR A 45 -2.85 -12.37 -8.53
N THR A 46 -4.05 -11.86 -8.83
CA THR A 46 -4.39 -10.59 -9.45
C THR A 46 -3.60 -9.42 -8.85
N GLU A 47 -3.01 -8.58 -9.70
CA GLU A 47 -2.37 -7.31 -9.31
C GLU A 47 -3.33 -6.46 -8.46
N THR A 48 -3.01 -6.36 -7.17
CA THR A 48 -3.73 -5.51 -6.22
C THR A 48 -2.86 -4.29 -5.93
N THR A 49 -3.26 -3.13 -6.48
CA THR A 49 -2.74 -1.82 -6.11
C THR A 49 -2.86 -1.63 -4.60
N THR A 50 -1.78 -1.92 -3.86
CA THR A 50 -1.80 -1.84 -2.40
C THR A 50 -1.54 -0.40 -2.01
N THR A 51 -2.61 0.38 -1.89
CA THR A 51 -2.59 1.61 -1.09
C THR A 51 -2.44 1.20 0.37
N THR A 52 -1.28 1.42 0.96
CA THR A 52 -1.07 1.21 2.40
C THR A 52 -1.79 2.30 3.17
N THR A 53 -3.08 2.07 3.39
CA THR A 53 -3.89 2.85 4.34
C THR A 53 -3.43 2.47 5.75
N SER A 54 -2.50 3.23 6.32
CA SER A 54 -2.20 3.13 7.76
C SER A 54 -3.42 3.61 8.54
N THR A 55 -3.92 2.79 9.46
CA THR A 55 -4.96 3.21 10.41
C THR A 55 -4.40 4.33 11.28
N ALA A 56 -4.95 5.53 11.13
CA ALA A 56 -4.54 6.68 11.91
C ALA A 56 -5.08 6.57 13.34
N THR A 57 -4.21 6.73 14.33
CA THR A 57 -4.60 6.74 15.75
C THR A 57 -5.40 8.00 16.06
N GLU A 58 -6.60 7.80 16.59
CA GLU A 58 -7.60 8.84 16.86
C GLU A 58 -7.16 9.72 18.04
N THR A 59 -7.09 11.04 17.85
CA THR A 59 -7.08 11.98 18.98
C THR A 59 -7.99 13.16 18.63
N ALA A 60 -9.29 13.00 18.88
CA ALA A 60 -10.27 14.06 18.74
C ALA A 60 -9.93 15.24 19.68
N SER A 61 -10.11 16.47 19.19
CA SER A 61 -9.89 17.68 19.97
C SER A 61 -10.97 17.83 21.05
N ALA A 62 -10.65 17.48 22.30
CA ALA A 62 -11.61 17.47 23.43
C ALA A 62 -12.02 18.85 23.95
N SER A 63 -11.40 19.94 23.47
CA SER A 63 -11.73 21.32 23.88
C SER A 63 -12.56 22.04 22.82
N ALA A 64 -13.50 22.88 23.27
CA ALA A 64 -14.33 23.69 22.38
C ALA A 64 -13.46 24.52 21.42
N LYS A 65 -13.73 24.39 20.13
CA LYS A 65 -13.02 25.13 19.09
C LYS A 65 -13.99 25.56 18.00
N LEU A 66 -13.78 26.79 17.53
CA LEU A 66 -14.51 27.41 16.44
C LEU A 66 -13.49 28.07 15.50
N TRP A 67 -13.67 27.85 14.20
CA TRP A 67 -12.85 28.44 13.17
C TRP A 67 -13.74 29.05 12.08
N LYS A 68 -13.43 30.26 11.66
CA LYS A 68 -14.11 30.93 10.56
C LYS A 68 -13.21 30.92 9.33
N ASN A 69 -13.70 30.37 8.24
CA ASN A 69 -13.04 30.47 6.95
C ASN A 69 -13.29 31.86 6.37
N GLU A 70 -12.28 32.73 6.39
CA GLU A 70 -12.43 34.12 5.93
C GLU A 70 -12.71 34.26 4.43
N LYS A 71 -12.39 33.24 3.61
CA LYS A 71 -12.65 33.30 2.16
C LYS A 71 -14.11 33.00 1.83
N THR A 72 -14.73 32.07 2.54
CA THR A 72 -16.11 31.64 2.31
C THR A 72 -17.09 32.23 3.33
N ASN A 73 -16.59 32.88 4.37
CA ASN A 73 -17.35 33.34 5.53
C ASN A 73 -18.10 32.21 6.27
N THR A 74 -17.67 30.95 6.08
CA THR A 74 -18.25 29.75 6.70
C THR A 74 -17.67 29.53 8.10
N ILE A 75 -18.52 29.16 9.05
CA ILE A 75 -18.11 28.86 10.43
C ILE A 75 -18.07 27.34 10.61
N TYR A 76 -16.96 26.85 11.14
CA TYR A 76 -16.74 25.48 11.54
C TYR A 76 -16.57 25.41 13.05
N ALA A 77 -17.05 24.36 13.69
CA ALA A 77 -16.82 24.11 15.10
C ALA A 77 -16.77 22.61 15.39
N ASN A 78 -16.23 22.21 16.53
CA ASN A 78 -16.43 20.85 17.03
C ASN A 78 -17.68 20.79 17.94
N SER A 79 -18.13 19.57 18.24
CA SER A 79 -19.32 19.31 19.09
C SER A 79 -19.18 19.82 20.53
N ALA A 80 -17.95 20.09 20.99
CA ALA A 80 -17.68 20.68 22.29
C ALA A 80 -18.06 22.18 22.34
N GLN A 81 -18.12 22.87 21.20
CA GLN A 81 -18.50 24.28 21.13
C GLN A 81 -19.95 24.50 21.58
N LYS A 82 -20.14 25.54 22.42
CA LYS A 82 -21.44 25.97 22.93
C LYS A 82 -21.85 27.29 22.29
N PHE A 83 -23.15 27.48 22.04
CA PHE A 83 -23.70 28.72 21.49
C PHE A 83 -24.67 29.35 22.48
N ALA A 84 -24.45 30.61 22.85
CA ALA A 84 -25.31 31.31 23.79
C ALA A 84 -26.09 32.43 23.09
N LEU A 85 -27.36 32.59 23.47
CA LEU A 85 -28.23 33.66 22.99
C LEU A 85 -28.46 34.69 24.10
N SER A 86 -28.54 35.96 23.70
CA SER A 86 -28.94 37.08 24.54
C SER A 86 -29.77 38.05 23.71
N ALA A 87 -30.67 38.77 24.35
CA ALA A 87 -31.55 39.76 23.72
C ALA A 87 -31.77 40.94 24.67
N SER A 88 -32.12 42.09 24.10
CA SER A 88 -32.47 43.32 24.81
C SER A 88 -33.67 43.98 24.15
N ASP A 89 -34.55 44.59 24.94
CA ASP A 89 -35.67 45.40 24.47
C ASP A 89 -35.78 46.66 25.35
N ASP A 90 -36.01 47.81 24.72
CA ASP A 90 -35.88 49.12 25.37
C ASP A 90 -37.17 49.61 26.06
N LEU A 91 -38.33 48.99 25.79
CA LEU A 91 -39.63 49.44 26.34
C LEU A 91 -40.33 48.40 27.21
N SER A 92 -40.63 47.23 26.65
CA SER A 92 -41.42 46.18 27.31
C SER A 92 -40.56 45.12 28.00
N ASN A 93 -39.26 45.11 27.73
CA ASN A 93 -38.31 44.05 28.07
C ASN A 93 -38.60 42.73 27.32
N VAL A 94 -37.58 41.89 27.24
CA VAL A 94 -37.69 40.54 26.68
C VAL A 94 -38.54 39.67 27.62
N ASP A 95 -39.49 38.92 27.06
CA ASP A 95 -40.23 37.86 27.76
C ASP A 95 -39.47 36.53 27.67
N TYR A 96 -39.18 36.06 26.46
CA TYR A 96 -38.33 34.88 26.23
C TYR A 96 -37.60 34.93 24.89
N ILE A 97 -36.57 34.09 24.75
CA ILE A 97 -35.94 33.76 23.48
C ILE A 97 -36.38 32.34 23.12
N GLU A 98 -36.68 32.08 21.85
CA GLU A 98 -36.88 30.74 21.34
C GLU A 98 -35.97 30.46 20.14
N TYR A 99 -35.65 29.20 19.95
CA TYR A 99 -34.77 28.75 18.88
C TYR A 99 -35.22 27.39 18.35
N ARG A 100 -34.75 27.05 17.16
CA ARG A 100 -34.77 25.69 16.61
C ARG A 100 -33.43 25.41 15.94
N ILE A 101 -33.05 24.14 15.94
CA ILE A 101 -31.88 23.65 15.20
C ILE A 101 -32.43 22.83 14.04
N ASP A 102 -31.93 23.12 12.86
CA ASP A 102 -32.34 22.53 11.58
C ASP A 102 -33.87 22.60 11.41
N ASP A 103 -34.49 21.49 11.00
CA ASP A 103 -35.94 21.38 10.79
C ASP A 103 -36.72 21.07 12.08
N GLY A 104 -36.08 21.21 13.24
CA GLY A 104 -36.72 21.04 14.54
C GLY A 104 -37.83 22.07 14.83
N ASN A 105 -38.58 21.82 15.90
CA ASN A 105 -39.57 22.77 16.40
C ASN A 105 -38.91 23.87 17.24
N PHE A 106 -39.51 25.07 17.24
CA PHE A 106 -39.11 26.12 18.16
C PHE A 106 -39.29 25.67 19.62
N GLN A 107 -38.27 25.93 20.43
CA GLN A 107 -38.24 25.66 21.86
C GLN A 107 -37.66 26.87 22.60
N LYS A 108 -38.08 27.06 23.86
CA LYS A 108 -37.59 28.18 24.68
C LYS A 108 -36.10 27.97 25.01
N TYR A 109 -35.33 29.04 24.90
CA TYR A 109 -33.93 29.08 25.27
C TYR A 109 -33.76 29.10 26.79
N THR A 110 -33.14 28.06 27.35
CA THR A 110 -32.91 27.92 28.80
C THR A 110 -31.43 27.90 29.18
N GLY A 111 -30.52 27.92 28.20
CA GLY A 111 -29.07 27.85 28.41
C GLY A 111 -28.33 27.56 27.10
N PRO A 112 -26.99 27.53 27.12
CA PRO A 112 -26.18 27.35 25.92
C PRO A 112 -26.56 26.10 25.11
N LEU A 113 -26.59 26.26 23.79
CA LEU A 113 -26.97 25.25 22.82
C LEU A 113 -25.80 24.31 22.51
N ASN A 114 -26.13 23.05 22.28
CA ASN A 114 -25.22 22.00 21.81
C ASN A 114 -25.63 21.56 20.41
N VAL A 115 -24.64 21.35 19.54
CA VAL A 115 -24.85 20.75 18.21
C VAL A 115 -23.87 19.58 18.10
N PRO A 116 -24.28 18.36 18.49
CA PRO A 116 -23.35 17.24 18.64
C PRO A 116 -23.04 16.52 17.32
N ASP A 117 -24.01 16.50 16.41
CA ASP A 117 -23.91 15.76 15.15
C ASP A 117 -22.97 16.49 14.19
N GLU A 118 -22.27 15.74 13.34
CA GLU A 118 -21.42 16.31 12.30
C GLU A 118 -22.22 16.77 11.08
N GLY A 119 -21.69 17.79 10.40
CA GLY A 119 -22.26 18.31 9.18
C GLY A 119 -22.78 19.73 9.33
N ALA A 120 -23.51 20.19 8.31
CA ALA A 120 -24.05 21.53 8.29
C ALA A 120 -25.32 21.61 9.15
N HIS A 121 -25.36 22.61 10.02
CA HIS A 121 -26.49 22.91 10.88
C HIS A 121 -26.90 24.37 10.77
N THR A 122 -28.20 24.60 10.93
CA THR A 122 -28.81 25.93 10.93
C THR A 122 -29.52 26.17 12.25
N ILE A 123 -29.07 27.17 13.00
CA ILE A 123 -29.73 27.62 14.23
C ILE A 123 -30.59 28.82 13.88
N VAL A 124 -31.91 28.67 13.97
CA VAL A 124 -32.87 29.77 13.81
C VAL A 124 -33.32 30.23 15.18
N TYR A 125 -33.28 31.52 15.46
CA TYR A 125 -33.64 32.07 16.77
C TYR A 125 -34.37 33.41 16.66
N ARG A 126 -35.20 33.70 17.67
CA ARG A 126 -35.93 34.97 17.78
C ARG A 126 -36.30 35.28 19.23
N ALA A 127 -36.36 36.56 19.57
CA ALA A 127 -36.88 37.03 20.85
C ALA A 127 -38.38 37.38 20.77
N VAL A 128 -39.08 37.24 21.89
CA VAL A 128 -40.45 37.71 22.09
C VAL A 128 -40.48 38.64 23.29
N ASP A 129 -41.10 39.81 23.13
CA ASP A 129 -41.22 40.81 24.18
C ASP A 129 -42.47 40.61 25.06
N LYS A 130 -42.61 41.36 26.16
CA LYS A 130 -43.77 41.22 27.05
C LYS A 130 -45.08 41.74 26.47
N ALA A 131 -45.04 42.54 25.40
CA ALA A 131 -46.21 42.98 24.66
C ALA A 131 -46.65 41.94 23.61
N GLY A 132 -45.89 40.86 23.41
CA GLY A 132 -46.16 39.80 22.45
C GLY A 132 -45.61 40.07 21.05
N ASN A 133 -44.74 41.07 20.87
CA ASN A 133 -44.07 41.30 19.60
C ASN A 133 -42.97 40.24 19.40
N VAL A 134 -42.90 39.69 18.19
CA VAL A 134 -41.97 38.61 17.82
C VAL A 134 -40.89 39.17 16.89
N GLU A 135 -39.62 38.95 17.23
CA GLU A 135 -38.49 39.30 16.37
C GLU A 135 -38.56 38.54 15.04
N VAL A 136 -38.10 39.18 13.96
CA VAL A 136 -37.83 38.49 12.70
C VAL A 136 -36.77 37.40 12.92
N ASP A 137 -37.03 36.19 12.43
CA ASP A 137 -36.14 35.04 12.52
C ASP A 137 -34.69 35.41 12.12
N ARG A 138 -33.76 35.17 13.04
CA ARG A 138 -32.31 35.24 12.81
C ARG A 138 -31.76 33.86 12.51
N VAL A 139 -30.73 33.80 11.67
CA VAL A 139 -30.14 32.54 11.20
C VAL A 139 -28.65 32.53 11.47
N TYR A 140 -28.16 31.46 12.09
CA TYR A 140 -26.75 31.17 12.28
C TYR A 140 -26.41 29.81 11.69
N ASN A 141 -25.52 29.79 10.70
CA ASN A 141 -25.08 28.57 10.04
C ASN A 141 -23.71 28.14 10.58
N VAL A 142 -23.56 26.86 10.90
CA VAL A 142 -22.31 26.28 11.38
C VAL A 142 -22.13 24.88 10.80
N ILE A 143 -20.90 24.50 10.48
CA ILE A 143 -20.55 23.12 10.13
C ILE A 143 -19.83 22.50 11.33
N ILE A 144 -20.38 21.43 11.87
CA ILE A 144 -19.77 20.66 12.94
C ILE A 144 -18.84 19.61 12.35
N ASP A 145 -17.60 19.58 12.82
CA ASP A 145 -16.56 18.67 12.37
C ASP A 145 -15.72 18.19 13.56
N ASN A 146 -15.79 16.89 13.84
CA ASN A 146 -14.99 16.21 14.85
C ASN A 146 -14.02 15.21 14.21
N SER A 147 -14.04 15.11 12.88
CA SER A 147 -13.33 14.09 12.13
C SER A 147 -11.87 14.45 11.98
N GLN A 148 -11.00 13.46 12.04
CA GLN A 148 -9.59 13.65 11.72
C GLN A 148 -9.38 13.60 10.21
N PRO A 149 -8.32 14.25 9.69
CA PRO A 149 -7.95 14.09 8.28
C PRO A 149 -7.65 12.64 7.90
N GLU A 150 -7.99 12.26 6.67
CA GLU A 150 -7.49 11.03 6.04
C GLU A 150 -6.13 11.31 5.40
N ILE A 151 -5.17 10.38 5.54
CA ILE A 151 -3.80 10.53 5.00
C ILE A 151 -3.40 9.28 4.23
N GLN A 152 -2.80 9.46 3.05
CA GLN A 152 -2.27 8.42 2.19
C GLN A 152 -0.85 8.74 1.75
N ILE A 153 0.04 7.75 1.81
CA ILE A 153 1.35 7.78 1.15
C ILE A 153 1.20 7.20 -0.25
N ILE A 154 1.57 7.98 -1.26
CA ILE A 154 1.46 7.60 -2.66
C ILE A 154 2.87 7.44 -3.24
N PRO A 155 3.32 6.21 -3.54
CA PRO A 155 4.60 5.99 -4.18
C PRO A 155 4.51 6.29 -5.70
N ALA A 156 5.60 6.76 -6.30
CA ALA A 156 5.65 7.03 -7.74
C ALA A 156 5.69 5.76 -8.58
N LYS A 157 6.30 4.70 -8.06
CA LYS A 157 6.19 3.31 -8.56
C LYS A 157 5.49 2.46 -7.50
N PRO A 158 4.61 1.52 -7.87
CA PRO A 158 3.97 0.61 -6.92
C PRO A 158 4.97 -0.10 -6.03
N PHE A 159 4.56 -0.38 -4.79
CA PHE A 159 5.33 -1.26 -3.93
C PHE A 159 5.26 -2.70 -4.41
N VAL A 160 6.33 -3.45 -4.14
CA VAL A 160 6.38 -4.90 -4.32
C VAL A 160 6.17 -5.54 -2.96
N ASN A 161 5.30 -6.55 -2.84
CA ASN A 161 5.16 -7.32 -1.62
C ASN A 161 5.74 -8.71 -1.81
N GLN A 162 6.75 -9.06 -1.01
CA GLN A 162 7.39 -10.37 -1.02
C GLN A 162 7.48 -10.90 0.42
N ASN A 163 6.92 -12.10 0.64
CA ASN A 163 6.94 -12.77 1.95
C ASN A 163 6.45 -11.88 3.12
N GLY A 164 5.40 -11.09 2.88
CA GLY A 164 4.83 -10.17 3.89
C GLY A 164 5.65 -8.91 4.16
N ARG A 165 6.69 -8.64 3.36
CA ARG A 165 7.50 -7.41 3.41
C ARG A 165 7.25 -6.56 2.17
N THR A 166 7.15 -5.26 2.37
CA THR A 166 7.00 -4.26 1.31
C THR A 166 8.39 -3.77 0.86
N TYR A 167 8.63 -3.79 -0.45
CA TYR A 167 9.89 -3.43 -1.10
C TYR A 167 9.72 -2.29 -2.10
N THR A 168 10.80 -1.56 -2.33
CA THR A 168 10.90 -0.50 -3.34
C THR A 168 12.33 -0.37 -3.86
N SER A 169 12.48 0.09 -5.11
CA SER A 169 13.80 0.49 -5.63
C SER A 169 14.31 1.77 -4.92
N PRO A 170 15.64 2.02 -4.83
CA PRO A 170 16.22 3.18 -4.14
C PRO A 170 15.91 4.53 -4.81
N GLY A 171 15.52 4.49 -6.09
CA GLY A 171 15.14 5.69 -6.85
C GLY A 171 13.66 6.07 -6.75
N ASN A 172 12.83 5.29 -6.04
CA ASN A 172 11.41 5.60 -5.92
C ASN A 172 11.19 6.86 -5.05
N THR A 173 10.10 7.55 -5.33
CA THR A 173 9.69 8.75 -4.59
C THR A 173 8.29 8.58 -4.02
N PHE A 174 7.99 9.30 -2.95
CA PHE A 174 6.70 9.23 -2.26
C PHE A 174 6.12 10.63 -2.09
N THR A 175 4.81 10.73 -2.15
CA THR A 175 4.06 11.96 -1.87
C THR A 175 3.01 11.69 -0.79
N ILE A 176 2.59 12.73 -0.09
CA ILE A 176 1.54 12.64 0.93
C ILE A 176 0.30 13.31 0.39
N ARG A 177 -0.80 12.56 0.35
CA ARG A 177 -2.13 13.12 0.11
C ARG A 177 -2.89 13.07 1.42
N ALA A 178 -3.32 14.24 1.90
CA ALA A 178 -4.25 14.32 3.01
C ALA A 178 -5.54 15.01 2.54
N THR A 179 -6.67 14.59 3.09
CA THR A 179 -7.98 15.18 2.83
C THR A 179 -8.76 15.28 4.11
N ASP A 180 -9.56 16.33 4.22
CA ASP A 180 -10.48 16.53 5.33
C ASP A 180 -11.86 16.86 4.75
N LYS A 181 -12.91 16.31 5.35
CA LYS A 181 -14.26 16.35 4.79
C LYS A 181 -14.94 17.72 4.96
N TYR A 182 -14.62 18.45 6.03
CA TYR A 182 -15.34 19.65 6.42
C TYR A 182 -14.43 20.84 6.65
N SER A 183 -13.73 20.92 7.79
CA SER A 183 -12.96 22.09 8.17
C SER A 183 -11.71 22.30 7.31
N GLY A 184 -11.33 21.29 6.52
CA GLY A 184 -10.19 21.33 5.63
C GLY A 184 -8.88 21.26 6.42
N LEU A 185 -7.79 21.01 5.70
CA LEU A 185 -6.47 20.95 6.32
C LEU A 185 -6.00 22.32 6.80
N LYS A 186 -5.30 22.32 7.94
CA LYS A 186 -4.59 23.49 8.43
C LYS A 186 -3.45 23.86 7.47
N PRO A 187 -3.21 25.15 7.19
CA PRO A 187 -2.01 25.58 6.48
C PRO A 187 -0.74 25.06 7.15
N ALA A 188 0.13 24.40 6.38
CA ALA A 188 1.32 23.69 6.88
C ALA A 188 1.01 22.62 7.97
N GLY A 189 -0.21 22.08 7.96
CA GLY A 189 -0.70 21.07 8.91
C GLY A 189 -0.20 19.65 8.63
N ILE A 190 0.28 19.37 7.41
CA ILE A 190 0.87 18.08 7.06
C ILE A 190 2.36 18.11 7.39
N LYS A 191 2.84 17.10 8.12
CA LYS A 191 4.27 16.91 8.41
C LYS A 191 4.67 15.46 8.23
N TYR A 192 5.96 15.24 8.02
CA TYR A 192 6.54 13.91 7.92
C TYR A 192 7.97 13.85 8.44
N SER A 193 8.43 12.65 8.76
CA SER A 193 9.83 12.33 9.05
C SER A 193 10.23 11.03 8.37
N VAL A 194 11.53 10.87 8.16
CA VAL A 194 12.12 9.61 7.67
C VAL A 194 13.09 9.12 8.74
N ASN A 195 13.01 7.85 9.12
CA ASN A 195 13.88 7.19 10.09
C ASN A 195 14.01 7.94 11.43
N GLY A 196 12.92 8.52 11.92
CA GLY A 196 12.89 9.22 13.21
C GLY A 196 13.62 10.56 13.24
N THR A 197 13.96 11.14 12.07
CA THR A 197 14.43 12.54 12.02
C THR A 197 13.36 13.51 12.54
N ALA A 198 13.74 14.76 12.78
CA ALA A 198 12.77 15.81 13.10
C ALA A 198 11.67 15.91 12.03
N LEU A 199 10.41 16.12 12.47
CA LEU A 199 9.26 16.33 11.59
C LEU A 199 9.47 17.59 10.73
N LYS A 200 9.28 17.44 9.42
CA LYS A 200 9.34 18.50 8.42
C LYS A 200 7.94 18.77 7.90
N SER A 201 7.60 20.05 7.69
CA SER A 201 6.35 20.41 7.01
C SER A 201 6.36 19.91 5.57
N TYR A 202 5.25 19.31 5.15
CA TYR A 202 5.03 18.90 3.77
C TYR A 202 4.34 20.02 2.99
N ASN A 203 4.91 20.41 1.86
CA ASN A 203 4.38 21.52 1.04
C ASN A 203 3.34 21.08 -0.01
N GLY A 204 3.03 19.79 -0.10
CA GLY A 204 2.08 19.24 -1.08
C GLY A 204 2.70 18.75 -2.39
N THR A 205 3.96 19.10 -2.68
CA THR A 205 4.60 18.81 -3.98
C THR A 205 5.95 18.12 -3.87
N ASP A 206 6.65 18.26 -2.74
CA ASP A 206 7.97 17.68 -2.58
C ASP A 206 7.89 16.15 -2.59
N ALA A 207 8.84 15.54 -3.28
CA ALA A 207 9.05 14.10 -3.26
C ALA A 207 9.82 13.72 -1.99
N ILE A 208 9.25 12.83 -1.20
CA ILE A 208 9.96 12.11 -0.13
C ILE A 208 10.82 11.04 -0.79
N LYS A 209 12.08 10.93 -0.35
CA LYS A 209 13.04 9.94 -0.85
C LYS A 209 13.54 9.10 0.31
N LEU A 210 13.71 7.81 0.06
CA LEU A 210 14.36 6.87 0.97
C LEU A 210 15.73 6.56 0.37
N THR A 211 16.80 7.09 0.97
CA THR A 211 18.12 7.12 0.33
C THR A 211 19.05 5.98 0.75
N GLU A 212 18.66 5.23 1.78
CA GLU A 212 19.47 4.14 2.32
C GLU A 212 18.79 2.80 2.04
N ASN A 213 19.60 1.79 1.69
CA ASN A 213 19.13 0.41 1.54
C ASN A 213 18.65 -0.14 2.90
N GLY A 214 17.77 -1.14 2.83
CA GLY A 214 17.19 -1.80 4.00
C GLY A 214 15.88 -1.15 4.46
N SER A 215 15.46 -1.50 5.68
CA SER A 215 14.18 -1.03 6.23
C SER A 215 14.25 0.46 6.57
N GLN A 216 13.32 1.23 6.04
CA GLN A 216 13.20 2.67 6.21
C GLN A 216 11.78 3.00 6.65
N LEU A 217 11.64 3.91 7.62
CA LEU A 217 10.36 4.27 8.23
C LEU A 217 9.96 5.69 7.82
N ILE A 218 8.81 5.83 7.19
CA ILE A 218 8.15 7.14 6.99
C ILE A 218 7.12 7.29 8.10
N GLN A 219 7.21 8.36 8.88
CA GLN A 219 6.15 8.78 9.80
C GLN A 219 5.51 10.05 9.28
N TYR A 220 4.21 10.21 9.46
CA TYR A 220 3.49 11.38 8.98
C TYR A 220 2.32 11.74 9.89
N GLU A 221 1.96 13.02 9.86
CA GLU A 221 0.80 13.58 10.56
C GLU A 221 0.12 14.66 9.72
N ALA A 222 -1.18 14.84 9.97
CA ALA A 222 -1.96 15.96 9.44
C ALA A 222 -2.87 16.53 10.53
N GLU A 223 -3.08 17.84 10.49
CA GLU A 223 -3.98 18.59 11.38
C GLU A 223 -4.98 19.39 10.52
N ASP A 224 -6.26 19.37 10.89
CA ASP A 224 -7.30 20.19 10.29
C ASP A 224 -7.37 21.60 10.94
N ASN A 225 -8.28 22.46 10.46
CA ASN A 225 -8.43 23.81 11.03
C ASN A 225 -9.04 23.80 12.45
N LEU A 226 -9.72 22.73 12.85
CA LEU A 226 -10.27 22.52 14.20
C LEU A 226 -9.30 21.80 15.15
N GLY A 227 -8.11 21.44 14.69
CA GLY A 227 -7.06 20.80 15.49
C GLY A 227 -7.24 19.28 15.65
N ASN A 228 -8.15 18.65 14.91
CA ASN A 228 -8.22 17.20 14.83
C ASN A 228 -6.96 16.70 14.10
N LYS A 229 -6.34 15.65 14.65
CA LYS A 229 -5.06 15.13 14.17
C LYS A 229 -5.17 13.68 13.76
N ALA A 230 -4.55 13.36 12.64
CA ALA A 230 -4.28 12.01 12.21
C ALA A 230 -2.77 11.80 12.08
N SER A 231 -2.29 10.60 12.38
CA SER A 231 -0.89 10.22 12.23
C SER A 231 -0.76 8.78 11.78
N GLY A 232 0.32 8.44 11.10
CA GLY A 232 0.55 7.08 10.62
C GLY A 232 2.02 6.82 10.30
N THR A 233 2.31 5.56 9.99
CA THR A 233 3.66 5.12 9.63
C THR A 233 3.62 4.13 8.48
N VAL A 234 4.61 4.20 7.58
CA VAL A 234 4.86 3.17 6.56
C VAL A 234 6.30 2.71 6.71
N LEU A 235 6.48 1.40 6.91
CA LEU A 235 7.78 0.73 6.87
C LEU A 235 8.00 0.16 5.46
N VAL A 236 9.10 0.53 4.81
CA VAL A 236 9.44 0.08 3.44
C VAL A 236 10.86 -0.44 3.42
N ASN A 237 11.10 -1.56 2.74
CA ASN A 237 12.45 -2.06 2.50
C ASN A 237 12.96 -1.53 1.16
N VAL A 238 13.96 -0.66 1.22
CA VAL A 238 14.64 -0.18 0.01
C VAL A 238 15.64 -1.24 -0.42
N ASP A 239 15.43 -1.79 -1.61
CA ASP A 239 16.31 -2.80 -2.18
C ASP A 239 17.08 -2.23 -3.36
N GLY A 240 18.37 -2.01 -3.15
CA GLY A 240 19.31 -1.62 -4.19
C GLY A 240 20.38 -2.68 -4.44
N GLU A 241 20.24 -3.88 -3.87
CA GLU A 241 21.17 -4.97 -4.14
C GLU A 241 20.83 -5.56 -5.51
N LYS A 242 21.84 -5.71 -6.36
CA LYS A 242 21.64 -6.37 -7.65
C LYS A 242 21.59 -7.89 -7.43
N PRO A 243 20.71 -8.62 -8.13
CA PRO A 243 20.74 -10.07 -8.11
C PRO A 243 22.08 -10.59 -8.67
N ARG A 244 22.37 -11.87 -8.41
CA ARG A 244 23.47 -12.62 -9.02
C ARG A 244 22.90 -13.75 -9.87
N VAL A 245 23.62 -14.12 -10.92
CA VAL A 245 23.24 -15.20 -11.83
C VAL A 245 24.41 -16.15 -12.04
N GLU A 246 24.12 -17.44 -12.22
CA GLU A 246 25.12 -18.48 -12.49
C GLU A 246 24.58 -19.46 -13.54
N ILE A 247 25.41 -19.81 -14.53
CA ILE A 247 25.12 -20.85 -15.51
C ILE A 247 25.74 -22.17 -15.03
N LYS A 248 24.91 -23.15 -14.71
CA LYS A 248 25.32 -24.48 -14.22
C LYS A 248 25.09 -25.57 -15.28
N PRO A 249 26.17 -26.20 -15.79
CA PRO A 249 26.03 -27.36 -16.64
C PRO A 249 25.60 -28.58 -15.81
N THR A 250 24.75 -29.45 -16.37
CA THR A 250 24.27 -30.67 -15.69
C THR A 250 25.32 -31.78 -15.68
N ASN A 251 26.29 -31.72 -16.60
CA ASN A 251 27.45 -32.61 -16.65
C ASN A 251 28.75 -31.77 -16.59
N PRO A 252 29.85 -32.32 -16.05
CA PRO A 252 31.14 -31.64 -16.05
C PRO A 252 31.58 -31.21 -17.46
N LEU A 253 32.04 -29.97 -17.57
CA LEU A 253 32.64 -29.46 -18.80
C LEU A 253 34.09 -29.92 -18.90
N MET A 254 34.52 -30.22 -20.13
CA MET A 254 35.87 -30.68 -20.43
C MET A 254 36.75 -29.51 -20.87
N HIS A 255 37.89 -29.33 -20.21
CA HIS A 255 38.87 -28.32 -20.59
C HIS A 255 39.99 -28.96 -21.41
N VAL A 256 40.16 -28.52 -22.66
CA VAL A 256 41.25 -28.98 -23.54
C VAL A 256 41.99 -27.76 -24.06
N GLY A 257 43.15 -27.48 -23.44
CA GLY A 257 43.83 -26.19 -23.61
C GLY A 257 42.93 -25.06 -23.09
N ASP A 258 42.76 -24.02 -23.90
CA ASP A 258 41.92 -22.85 -23.56
C ASP A 258 40.44 -23.02 -23.95
N LYS A 259 40.06 -24.17 -24.53
CA LYS A 259 38.69 -24.43 -25.00
C LYS A 259 37.91 -25.28 -24.01
N ILE A 260 36.63 -24.94 -23.86
CA ILE A 260 35.65 -25.67 -23.05
C ILE A 260 34.78 -26.51 -23.99
N TYR A 261 34.60 -27.79 -23.66
CA TYR A 261 33.76 -28.72 -24.41
C TYR A 261 32.65 -29.28 -23.54
N ALA A 262 31.48 -29.43 -24.13
CA ALA A 262 30.31 -30.07 -23.54
C ALA A 262 29.90 -31.26 -24.42
N ARG A 263 29.38 -32.31 -23.79
CA ARG A 263 28.68 -33.39 -24.51
C ARG A 263 27.32 -32.86 -24.96
N ARG A 264 26.75 -33.44 -26.02
CA ARG A 264 25.37 -33.12 -26.43
C ARG A 264 24.34 -33.34 -25.31
N SER A 265 24.57 -34.31 -24.43
CA SER A 265 23.72 -34.58 -23.27
C SER A 265 23.89 -33.58 -22.11
N THR A 266 24.79 -32.60 -22.22
CA THR A 266 24.97 -31.56 -21.19
C THR A 266 23.87 -30.52 -21.34
N GLY A 267 22.99 -30.46 -20.35
CA GLY A 267 22.02 -29.39 -20.19
C GLY A 267 22.63 -28.20 -19.44
N PHE A 268 22.09 -27.01 -19.64
CA PHE A 268 22.50 -25.80 -18.94
C PHE A 268 21.31 -25.21 -18.18
N VAL A 269 21.47 -25.11 -16.86
CA VAL A 269 20.50 -24.50 -15.95
C VAL A 269 21.04 -23.15 -15.52
N VAL A 270 20.21 -22.12 -15.53
CA VAL A 270 20.57 -20.80 -15.02
C VAL A 270 19.91 -20.60 -13.67
N LYS A 271 20.68 -20.22 -12.66
CA LYS A 271 20.18 -19.92 -11.32
C LYS A 271 20.40 -18.45 -10.99
N GLY A 272 19.40 -17.83 -10.39
CA GLY A 272 19.45 -16.47 -9.89
C GLY A 272 19.30 -16.47 -8.37
N GLU A 273 20.08 -15.63 -7.70
CA GLU A 273 19.97 -15.41 -6.26
C GLU A 273 19.95 -13.92 -5.98
N ASP A 274 19.09 -13.50 -5.04
CA ASP A 274 19.01 -12.13 -4.58
C ASP A 274 18.71 -12.09 -3.08
N SER A 275 19.37 -11.17 -2.37
CA SER A 275 19.22 -11.02 -0.92
C SER A 275 18.16 -9.99 -0.51
N GLY A 276 17.63 -9.23 -1.47
CA GLY A 276 16.68 -8.16 -1.26
C GLY A 276 15.24 -8.60 -1.54
N SER A 277 14.72 -8.17 -2.68
CA SER A 277 13.36 -8.39 -3.13
C SER A 277 13.14 -9.74 -3.80
N ALA A 278 14.18 -10.58 -3.90
CA ALA A 278 14.23 -11.85 -4.61
C ALA A 278 14.25 -11.70 -6.14
N VAL A 279 14.68 -12.74 -6.84
CA VAL A 279 14.71 -12.76 -8.31
C VAL A 279 13.27 -12.88 -8.84
N ASP A 280 12.90 -11.96 -9.71
CA ASP A 280 11.63 -11.98 -10.45
C ASP A 280 11.77 -12.83 -11.72
N GLN A 281 12.80 -12.56 -12.51
CA GLN A 281 13.05 -13.29 -13.76
C GLN A 281 14.54 -13.46 -14.08
N ILE A 282 14.83 -14.52 -14.82
CA ILE A 282 16.14 -14.76 -15.43
C ILE A 282 15.99 -14.63 -16.93
N LEU A 283 16.91 -13.91 -17.56
CA LEU A 283 16.94 -13.64 -18.98
C LEU A 283 18.20 -14.24 -19.59
N ILE A 284 18.06 -14.86 -20.76
CA ILE A 284 19.15 -15.48 -21.52
C ILE A 284 19.21 -14.97 -22.95
N LYS A 285 20.41 -15.05 -23.54
CA LYS A 285 20.66 -14.98 -24.98
C LYS A 285 21.51 -16.16 -25.38
N ILE A 286 21.17 -16.76 -26.52
CA ILE A 286 21.88 -17.89 -27.10
C ILE A 286 22.51 -17.46 -28.41
N ASP A 287 23.78 -17.83 -28.62
CA ASP A 287 24.54 -17.67 -29.86
C ASP A 287 24.48 -16.25 -30.46
N GLY A 288 24.48 -15.23 -29.60
CA GLY A 288 24.50 -13.82 -30.01
C GLY A 288 23.15 -13.27 -30.46
N SER A 289 22.03 -13.88 -30.06
CA SER A 289 20.67 -13.33 -30.26
C SER A 289 20.57 -11.84 -29.87
N ASP A 290 19.87 -11.05 -30.68
CA ASP A 290 19.61 -9.63 -30.40
C ASP A 290 18.63 -9.41 -29.25
N GLU A 291 17.75 -10.39 -28.99
CA GLU A 291 16.68 -10.31 -27.98
C GLU A 291 16.94 -11.21 -26.78
N TRP A 292 16.67 -10.70 -25.59
CA TRP A 292 16.68 -11.46 -24.34
C TRP A 292 15.40 -12.30 -24.24
N GLN A 293 15.54 -13.56 -23.82
CA GLN A 293 14.42 -14.48 -23.62
C GLN A 293 14.35 -14.91 -22.16
N ALA A 294 13.16 -15.09 -21.62
CA ALA A 294 12.99 -15.62 -20.27
C ALA A 294 13.49 -17.07 -20.19
N PHE A 295 14.40 -17.34 -19.27
CA PHE A 295 14.82 -18.68 -18.93
C PHE A 295 13.74 -19.34 -18.09
N SER A 296 13.26 -20.50 -18.54
CA SER A 296 12.20 -21.27 -17.88
C SER A 296 12.56 -22.75 -17.73
N ASP A 297 13.39 -23.29 -18.62
CA ASP A 297 13.77 -24.70 -18.66
C ASP A 297 15.25 -24.90 -18.99
N THR A 298 15.76 -26.10 -18.70
CA THR A 298 17.13 -26.49 -19.04
C THR A 298 17.39 -26.38 -20.55
N ILE A 299 18.50 -25.76 -20.93
CA ILE A 299 18.88 -25.55 -22.33
C ILE A 299 19.78 -26.69 -22.80
N TYR A 300 19.55 -27.21 -24.01
CA TYR A 300 20.40 -28.20 -24.67
C TYR A 300 20.87 -27.69 -26.03
N PHE A 301 21.99 -28.24 -26.50
CA PHE A 301 22.62 -27.85 -27.76
C PHE A 301 22.97 -29.08 -28.58
N ASP A 302 22.40 -29.16 -29.79
CA ASP A 302 22.52 -30.33 -30.67
C ASP A 302 23.50 -30.13 -31.84
N GLU A 303 23.94 -28.89 -32.08
CA GLU A 303 24.85 -28.55 -33.19
C GLU A 303 26.31 -28.64 -32.74
N GLU A 304 27.16 -29.34 -33.50
CA GLU A 304 28.60 -29.47 -33.21
C GLU A 304 29.38 -28.19 -33.61
N LYS A 305 29.16 -27.12 -32.87
CA LYS A 305 29.82 -25.83 -33.08
C LYS A 305 30.15 -25.14 -31.77
N SER A 306 30.73 -23.96 -31.87
CA SER A 306 30.86 -23.05 -30.73
C SER A 306 29.48 -22.48 -30.41
N HIS A 307 29.13 -22.51 -29.13
CA HIS A 307 27.93 -21.93 -28.58
C HIS A 307 28.27 -20.90 -27.50
N LYS A 308 27.34 -19.95 -27.31
CA LYS A 308 27.44 -18.91 -26.30
C LYS A 308 26.12 -18.76 -25.57
N ILE A 309 26.17 -18.78 -24.25
CA ILE A 309 25.04 -18.43 -23.38
C ILE A 309 25.42 -17.15 -22.65
N GLU A 310 24.57 -16.13 -22.74
CA GLU A 310 24.63 -14.94 -21.91
C GLU A 310 23.40 -14.94 -21.00
N ALA A 311 23.59 -14.69 -19.71
CA ALA A 311 22.52 -14.72 -18.73
C ALA A 311 22.57 -13.50 -17.81
N LYS A 312 21.41 -12.97 -17.44
CA LYS A 312 21.25 -11.96 -16.39
C LYS A 312 19.96 -12.22 -15.60
N ALA A 313 19.90 -11.75 -14.37
CA ALA A 313 18.71 -11.80 -13.52
C ALA A 313 18.15 -10.39 -13.28
N VAL A 314 16.84 -10.28 -13.08
CA VAL A 314 16.14 -9.07 -12.65
C VAL A 314 15.39 -9.41 -11.37
N ASP A 315 15.50 -8.56 -10.35
CA ASP A 315 14.73 -8.71 -9.11
C ASP A 315 13.33 -8.06 -9.23
N TYR A 316 12.50 -8.20 -8.20
CA TYR A 316 11.13 -7.65 -8.24
C TYR A 316 11.06 -6.12 -8.21
N VAL A 317 12.11 -5.43 -7.75
CA VAL A 317 12.15 -3.95 -7.77
C VAL A 317 12.85 -3.39 -9.02
N GLY A 318 13.31 -4.27 -9.91
CA GLY A 318 13.89 -3.95 -11.21
C GLY A 318 15.41 -3.75 -11.21
N ASN A 319 16.15 -4.16 -10.18
CA ASN A 319 17.61 -4.20 -10.25
C ASN A 319 18.05 -5.36 -11.15
N GLU A 320 19.03 -5.10 -12.02
CA GLU A 320 19.58 -6.12 -12.93
C GLU A 320 20.97 -6.59 -12.47
N SER A 321 21.22 -7.89 -12.57
CA SER A 321 22.54 -8.48 -12.34
C SER A 321 23.55 -8.03 -13.41
N GLU A 322 24.84 -8.23 -13.12
CA GLU A 322 25.83 -8.29 -14.19
C GLU A 322 25.52 -9.48 -15.12
N THR A 323 25.88 -9.35 -16.40
CA THR A 323 25.71 -10.44 -17.36
C THR A 323 26.83 -11.47 -17.20
N VAL A 324 26.46 -12.74 -17.07
CA VAL A 324 27.39 -13.87 -17.08
C VAL A 324 27.39 -14.51 -18.46
N THR A 325 28.57 -14.80 -18.98
CA THR A 325 28.77 -15.38 -20.31
C THR A 325 29.49 -16.71 -20.20
N LEU A 326 28.99 -17.74 -20.90
CA LEU A 326 29.64 -19.03 -21.06
C LEU A 326 29.78 -19.36 -22.55
N GLU A 327 31.02 -19.55 -23.01
CA GLU A 327 31.34 -20.02 -24.35
C GLU A 327 31.93 -21.43 -24.29
N PHE A 328 31.43 -22.33 -25.15
CA PHE A 328 31.84 -23.73 -25.19
C PHE A 328 31.60 -24.34 -26.58
N PHE A 329 32.22 -25.49 -26.84
CA PHE A 329 31.97 -26.31 -28.03
C PHE A 329 31.14 -27.54 -27.66
N VAL A 330 30.19 -27.92 -28.51
CA VAL A 330 29.57 -29.25 -28.41
C VAL A 330 30.36 -30.22 -29.27
N ASP A 331 30.81 -31.32 -28.66
CA ASP A 331 31.50 -32.41 -29.34
C ASP A 331 30.89 -33.75 -28.93
N ASP A 332 30.25 -34.43 -29.88
CA ASP A 332 29.70 -35.78 -29.72
C ASP A 332 30.37 -36.78 -30.68
N ASN A 333 31.47 -36.37 -31.33
CA ASN A 333 32.17 -37.21 -32.29
C ASN A 333 33.08 -38.21 -31.56
N PRO A 334 32.84 -39.53 -31.70
CA PRO A 334 33.73 -40.51 -31.12
C PRO A 334 35.07 -40.53 -31.87
N PRO A 335 36.21 -40.74 -31.18
CA PRO A 335 37.50 -40.91 -31.84
C PRO A 335 37.54 -42.23 -32.63
N THR A 336 38.29 -42.25 -33.72
CA THR A 336 38.60 -43.47 -34.48
C THR A 336 39.97 -44.03 -34.09
N THR A 337 40.11 -45.35 -34.00
CA THR A 337 41.41 -46.01 -33.73
C THR A 337 41.91 -46.75 -34.97
N GLU A 338 43.22 -46.67 -35.22
CA GLU A 338 43.92 -47.42 -36.27
C GLU A 338 45.01 -48.31 -35.64
N LEU A 339 45.03 -49.61 -35.96
CA LEU A 339 46.06 -50.55 -35.49
C LEU A 339 47.11 -50.77 -36.59
N LYS A 340 48.40 -50.55 -36.26
CA LYS A 340 49.53 -50.80 -37.17
C LYS A 340 50.48 -51.83 -36.56
N PRO A 341 50.99 -52.80 -37.35
CA PRO A 341 52.04 -53.70 -36.88
C PRO A 341 53.32 -52.91 -36.55
N VAL A 342 53.96 -53.22 -35.43
CA VAL A 342 55.25 -52.64 -35.01
C VAL A 342 56.37 -53.56 -35.50
N GLN A 343 57.37 -53.02 -36.20
CA GLN A 343 58.59 -53.74 -36.60
C GLN A 343 59.69 -53.66 -35.55
#